data_AF-A0A8X6M096-F1
#
_entry.id   AF-A0A8X6M096-F1
#
_cell.length_a   1.000
_cell.length_b   1.000
_cell.length_c   1.000
_cell.angle_alpha   90.00
_cell.angle_beta   90.00
_cell.angle_gamma   90.00
#
_symmetry.space_group_name_H-M   'P 1'
#
loop_
_entity.id
_entity.type
_entity.pdbx_description
1 polymer ?
#
loop_
_entity_poly.entity_id
_entity_poly.type
_entity_poly.pdbx_seq_one_letter_code
_entity_poly.pdbx_strand_id
1 'polypeptide(L)'
;MLGKVFPAKTVSSFLGIGYLPGWQNYWSSFLILFIVDVILTLTYGGEYLLYKMPNSGIVVAAIFTKLAIVMLVMQLIGIFIFHAQDPSANSGEDIVIQIASGQVLTVALSMPAIMSIYYAYKKCTICVNLQSIIKELQDFWAGEGCVILHPYTSEVGAGTLHPATIMSAIDTKPTKIAYLQPVIRPSDGRYSDNPNRLYQHHQYQVIIKPSGNNLQDVYLDSLKALGISTEKYDIKFVEDDWENPSVGASGLGWEVTCNGMEVTQLTYIQQVGGIDCKMIPGEVAYGLERLAMCIQGVDNVYDITWNDNGVTYGDIFKQREYEFSYLALDYYDTKVVQQQFEDTEKLCKFLIEKELPMAAYDQCIKTSHLLNLLDARGVLGVNERTAHIGRVRELTKKCCELYMSK
;
A
#
# COMPACT_ATOMS: atom_id res chain seq x y z
N MET A 1 28.96 43.44 24.82
CA MET A 1 27.84 44.38 25.07
C MET A 1 26.51 43.69 25.41
N LEU A 2 26.24 42.45 24.99
CA LEU A 2 24.99 41.74 25.35
C LEU A 2 24.88 41.29 26.82
N GLY A 3 25.99 40.99 27.50
CA GLY A 3 25.98 40.55 28.91
C GLY A 3 25.63 41.62 29.96
N LYS A 4 25.34 42.86 29.53
CA LYS A 4 24.83 43.94 30.40
C LYS A 4 23.31 44.12 30.33
N VAL A 5 22.64 43.55 29.31
CA VAL A 5 21.19 43.70 29.11
C VAL A 5 20.44 42.50 29.70
N PHE A 6 21.02 41.30 29.65
CA PHE A 6 20.50 40.12 30.33
C PHE A 6 21.58 39.54 31.25
N PRO A 7 21.37 39.51 32.58
CA PRO A 7 22.30 38.86 33.49
C PRO A 7 22.50 37.41 33.05
N ALA A 8 23.75 36.93 33.01
CA ALA A 8 24.06 35.55 32.63
C ALA A 8 23.27 34.52 33.46
N LYS A 9 22.96 34.86 34.72
CA LYS A 9 22.07 34.09 35.61
C LYS A 9 20.64 34.00 35.09
N THR A 10 20.09 35.07 34.52
CA THR A 10 18.75 35.09 33.95
C THR A 10 18.70 34.27 32.67
N VAL A 11 19.73 34.34 31.83
CA VAL A 11 19.85 33.52 30.62
C VAL A 11 20.05 32.04 30.96
N SER A 12 20.85 31.73 31.99
CA SER A 12 21.05 30.34 32.46
C SER A 12 19.81 29.76 33.12
N SER A 13 19.07 30.56 33.90
CA SER A 13 17.76 30.16 34.46
C SER A 13 16.70 30.00 33.38
N PHE A 14 16.73 30.81 32.32
CA PHE A 14 15.79 30.74 31.20
C PHE A 14 16.05 29.52 30.28
N LEU A 15 17.32 29.13 30.12
CA LEU A 15 17.73 28.01 29.28
C LEU A 15 17.94 26.68 30.04
N GLY A 16 17.88 26.70 31.38
CA GLY A 16 18.08 25.51 32.21
C GLY A 16 19.52 24.97 32.23
N ILE A 17 20.52 25.82 31.95
CA ILE A 17 21.93 25.40 31.85
C ILE A 17 22.72 25.97 33.03
N GLY A 18 22.91 25.18 34.09
CA GLY A 18 23.72 25.53 35.28
C GLY A 18 23.14 25.00 36.59
N TYR A 19 23.92 25.01 37.68
CA TYR A 19 23.50 24.57 39.02
C TYR A 19 22.47 25.56 39.59
N LEU A 20 21.18 25.27 39.37
CA LEU A 20 20.05 26.08 39.81
C LEU A 20 19.45 25.47 41.11
N PRO A 21 19.00 26.30 42.08
CA PRO A 21 18.18 25.83 43.20
C PRO A 21 16.97 25.03 42.71
N GLY A 22 16.58 23.97 43.43
CA GLY A 22 15.58 22.99 42.97
C GLY A 22 14.31 23.60 42.37
N TRP A 23 13.76 24.66 42.99
CA TRP A 23 12.55 25.35 42.53
C TRP A 23 12.66 25.98 41.12
N GLN A 24 13.87 26.33 40.65
CA GLN A 24 14.08 26.91 39.31
C GLN A 24 14.09 25.87 38.19
N ASN A 25 14.41 24.60 38.47
CA ASN A 25 14.33 23.51 37.49
C ASN A 25 12.88 23.15 37.12
N TYR A 26 11.90 23.48 37.99
CA TYR A 26 10.48 23.32 37.69
C TYR A 26 9.98 24.36 36.70
N TRP A 27 10.43 25.60 36.85
CA TRP A 27 10.07 26.67 35.92
C TRP A 27 10.62 26.40 34.52
N SER A 28 11.83 25.86 34.39
CA SER A 28 12.37 25.46 33.08
C SER A 28 11.62 24.28 32.48
N SER A 29 11.32 23.24 33.26
CA SER A 29 10.57 22.06 32.79
C SER A 29 9.13 22.40 32.39
N PHE A 30 8.45 23.24 33.18
CA PHE A 30 7.13 23.77 32.87
C PHE A 30 7.16 24.60 31.58
N LEU A 31 8.13 25.51 31.45
CA LEU A 31 8.27 26.36 30.27
C LEU A 31 8.48 25.52 29.00
N ILE A 32 9.33 24.48 29.07
CA ILE A 32 9.59 23.58 27.93
C ILE A 32 8.31 22.84 27.54
N LEU A 33 7.59 22.24 28.48
CA LEU A 33 6.35 21.51 28.18
C LEU A 33 5.23 22.44 27.67
N PHE A 34 5.14 23.65 28.24
CA PHE A 34 4.20 24.67 27.78
C PHE A 34 4.52 25.14 26.36
N ILE A 35 5.79 25.39 26.04
CA ILE A 35 6.23 25.73 24.68
C ILE A 35 5.89 24.60 23.71
N VAL A 36 6.12 23.33 24.11
CA VAL A 36 5.77 22.17 23.28
C VAL A 36 4.26 22.08 23.04
N ASP A 37 3.42 22.29 24.05
CA ASP A 37 1.95 22.30 23.91
C ASP A 37 1.44 23.45 23.03
N VAL A 38 2.04 24.65 23.17
CA VAL A 38 1.75 25.81 22.31
C VAL A 38 2.17 25.55 20.87
N ILE A 39 3.35 24.98 20.63
CA ILE A 39 3.81 24.60 19.29
C ILE A 39 2.85 23.56 18.69
N LEU A 40 2.50 22.52 19.44
CA LEU A 40 1.54 21.51 18.99
C LEU A 40 0.19 22.14 18.64
N THR A 41 -0.33 23.02 19.49
CA THR A 41 -1.61 23.71 19.26
C THR A 41 -1.56 24.66 18.06
N LEU A 42 -0.45 25.38 17.84
CA LEU A 42 -0.29 26.31 16.73
C LEU A 42 -0.05 25.60 15.39
N THR A 43 0.71 24.51 15.40
CA THR A 43 1.08 23.78 14.16
C THR A 43 -0.12 23.02 13.59
N TYR A 44 -1.06 22.65 14.46
CA TYR A 44 -2.06 21.65 14.14
C TYR A 44 -3.50 22.16 14.39
N GLY A 45 -3.72 23.19 15.23
CA GLY A 45 -5.05 23.74 15.55
C GLY A 45 -5.61 23.32 16.93
N GLY A 46 -6.50 24.14 17.51
CA GLY A 46 -6.97 24.00 18.90
C GLY A 46 -7.95 22.86 19.22
N GLU A 47 -8.51 22.20 18.20
CA GLU A 47 -9.68 21.30 18.35
C GLU A 47 -9.43 19.86 17.89
N TYR A 48 -8.28 19.27 18.23
CA TYR A 48 -7.99 17.84 17.97
C TYR A 48 -8.96 16.85 18.62
N LEU A 49 -9.69 17.28 19.65
CA LEU A 49 -10.59 16.41 20.40
C LEU A 49 -11.97 16.24 19.76
N LEU A 50 -12.36 17.11 18.83
CA LEU A 50 -13.74 17.16 18.31
C LEU A 50 -13.88 16.64 16.87
N TYR A 51 -12.80 16.54 16.11
CA TYR A 51 -12.83 15.90 14.80
C TYR A 51 -12.44 14.43 14.88
N LYS A 52 -13.29 13.58 14.29
CA LYS A 52 -13.13 12.14 14.09
C LYS A 52 -11.87 11.81 13.27
N MET A 53 -10.69 12.00 13.82
CA MET A 53 -9.47 11.37 13.33
C MET A 53 -9.22 10.11 14.15
N PRO A 54 -9.52 8.91 13.62
CA PRO A 54 -9.25 7.69 14.33
C PRO A 54 -7.73 7.46 14.35
N ASN A 55 -7.20 7.09 15.51
CA ASN A 55 -5.96 6.32 15.64
C ASN A 55 -4.65 6.95 15.15
N SER A 56 -4.41 8.25 15.36
CA SER A 56 -3.05 8.79 15.22
C SER A 56 -2.37 8.85 16.60
N GLY A 57 -1.17 8.30 16.71
CA GLY A 57 -0.37 8.39 17.94
C GLY A 57 -0.18 9.84 18.43
N ILE A 58 -0.34 10.82 17.55
CA ILE A 58 -0.28 12.25 17.85
C ILE A 58 -1.42 12.69 18.80
N VAL A 59 -2.63 12.15 18.66
CA VAL A 59 -3.75 12.46 19.57
C VAL A 59 -3.47 11.92 20.97
N VAL A 60 -2.95 10.69 21.03
CA VAL A 60 -2.50 10.07 22.28
C VAL A 60 -1.39 10.92 22.91
N ALA A 61 -0.41 11.35 22.11
CA ALA A 61 0.66 12.23 22.57
C ALA A 61 0.14 13.53 23.17
N ALA A 62 -0.81 14.20 22.51
CA ALA A 62 -1.38 15.45 23.01
C ALA A 62 -2.10 15.27 24.36
N ILE A 63 -2.83 14.17 24.56
CA ILE A 63 -3.51 13.86 25.84
C ILE A 63 -2.47 13.68 26.95
N PHE A 64 -1.43 12.88 26.69
CA PHE A 64 -0.38 12.58 27.67
C PHE A 64 0.48 13.81 27.99
N THR A 65 0.76 14.68 27.01
CA THR A 65 1.45 15.96 27.25
C THR A 65 0.60 16.88 28.13
N LYS A 66 -0.70 16.99 27.89
CA LYS A 66 -1.62 17.79 28.74
C LYS A 66 -1.69 17.26 30.17
N LEU A 67 -1.78 15.93 30.33
CA LEU A 67 -1.74 15.29 31.66
C LEU A 67 -0.42 15.58 32.38
N ALA A 68 0.71 15.48 31.67
CA ALA A 68 2.02 15.80 32.23
C ALA A 68 2.12 17.26 32.71
N ILE A 69 1.57 18.22 31.96
CA ILE A 69 1.52 19.63 32.34
C ILE A 69 0.67 19.83 33.61
N VAL A 70 -0.53 19.25 33.67
CA VAL A 70 -1.42 19.34 34.84
C VAL A 70 -0.74 18.79 36.10
N MET A 71 -0.07 17.65 35.98
CA MET A 71 0.68 17.06 37.09
C MET A 71 1.81 17.96 37.58
N LEU A 72 2.53 18.61 36.66
CA LEU A 72 3.62 19.53 36.98
C LEU A 72 3.10 20.79 37.70
N VAL A 73 1.94 21.31 37.28
CA VAL A 73 1.27 22.43 37.96
C VAL A 73 0.81 22.03 39.37
N MET A 74 0.20 20.86 39.54
CA MET A 74 -0.18 20.38 40.88
C MET A 74 1.02 20.18 41.80
N GLN A 75 2.15 19.72 41.28
CA GLN A 75 3.40 19.59 42.04
C GLN A 75 3.94 20.96 42.46
N LEU A 76 3.95 21.95 41.55
CA LEU A 76 4.34 23.32 41.86
C LEU A 76 3.47 23.93 42.97
N ILE A 77 2.15 23.75 42.90
CA ILE A 77 1.21 24.20 43.92
C ILE A 77 1.46 23.46 45.25
N GLY A 78 1.69 22.15 45.20
CA GLY A 78 2.00 21.33 46.38
C GLY A 78 3.24 21.82 47.13
N ILE A 79 4.32 22.15 46.41
CA ILE A 79 5.54 22.73 46.97
C ILE A 79 5.24 24.08 47.64
N PHE A 80 4.45 24.94 47.00
CA PHE A 80 4.07 26.24 47.58
C PHE A 80 3.23 26.09 48.85
N ILE A 81 2.27 25.16 48.89
CA ILE A 81 1.44 24.89 50.08
C ILE A 81 2.30 24.35 51.23
N PHE A 82 3.19 23.39 50.94
CA PHE A 82 4.06 22.79 51.95
C PHE A 82 5.00 23.84 52.57
N HIS A 83 5.55 24.73 51.75
CA HIS A 83 6.43 25.79 52.21
C HIS A 83 5.70 26.91 52.97
N ALA A 84 4.41 27.14 52.68
CA ALA A 84 3.57 28.07 53.41
C ALA A 84 3.14 27.55 54.79
N GLN A 85 3.07 26.24 54.97
CA GLN A 85 2.67 25.61 56.25
C GLN A 85 3.84 25.44 57.23
N ASP A 86 5.06 25.25 56.75
CA ASP A 86 6.26 25.24 57.60
C ASP A 86 7.44 25.99 56.96
N PRO A 87 7.65 27.28 57.30
CA PRO A 87 8.75 28.08 56.78
C PRO A 87 10.14 27.62 57.27
N SER A 88 10.18 26.78 58.29
CA SER A 88 11.40 26.32 58.97
C SER A 88 11.81 24.88 58.61
N ALA A 89 10.95 24.17 57.88
CA ALA A 89 11.26 22.85 57.34
C ALA A 89 12.43 22.95 56.37
N ASN A 90 13.65 22.70 56.89
CA ASN A 90 14.86 22.49 56.11
C ASN A 90 14.70 21.13 55.41
N SER A 91 13.93 21.17 54.34
CA SER A 91 13.27 20.04 53.68
C SER A 91 14.20 19.41 52.67
N GLY A 92 15.33 18.89 53.16
CA GLY A 92 16.35 18.27 52.31
C GLY A 92 15.94 16.92 51.73
N GLU A 93 15.15 16.11 52.44
CA GLU A 93 14.88 14.71 52.04
C GLU A 93 13.43 14.50 51.56
N ASP A 94 12.42 14.96 52.30
CA ASP A 94 11.01 14.74 51.92
C ASP A 94 10.60 15.50 50.65
N ILE A 95 11.10 16.74 50.50
CA ILE A 95 10.95 17.47 49.25
C ILE A 95 11.72 16.74 48.15
N VAL A 96 12.94 16.24 48.38
CA VAL A 96 13.70 15.52 47.34
C VAL A 96 12.99 14.22 46.89
N ILE A 97 12.30 13.51 47.79
CA ILE A 97 11.53 12.30 47.44
C ILE A 97 10.25 12.65 46.65
N GLN A 98 9.51 13.70 47.05
CA GLN A 98 8.37 14.20 46.25
C GLN A 98 8.81 14.73 44.88
N ILE A 99 9.98 15.35 44.82
CA ILE A 99 10.61 15.88 43.61
C ILE A 99 11.01 14.74 42.66
N ALA A 100 11.69 13.71 43.18
CA ALA A 100 12.14 12.59 42.38
C ALA A 100 10.96 11.77 41.84
N SER A 101 9.95 11.51 42.68
CA SER A 101 8.74 10.79 42.25
C SER A 101 7.92 11.58 41.22
N GLY A 102 7.83 12.90 41.38
CA GLY A 102 7.15 13.78 40.43
C GLY A 102 7.83 13.83 39.06
N GLN A 103 9.16 13.95 39.02
CA GLN A 103 9.94 13.95 37.78
C GLN A 103 9.89 12.60 37.06
N VAL A 104 9.98 11.49 37.80
CA VAL A 104 9.82 10.13 37.25
C VAL A 104 8.44 9.96 36.60
N LEU A 105 7.39 10.49 37.24
CA LEU A 105 6.03 10.38 36.72
C LEU A 105 5.81 11.26 35.48
N THR A 106 6.37 12.46 35.43
CA THR A 106 6.34 13.32 34.23
C THR A 106 7.11 12.70 33.06
N VAL A 107 8.28 12.11 33.30
CA VAL A 107 9.03 11.37 32.27
C VAL A 107 8.25 10.13 31.81
N ALA A 108 7.65 9.38 32.75
CA ALA A 108 6.84 8.21 32.43
C ALA A 108 5.60 8.56 31.59
N LEU A 109 4.95 9.69 31.85
CA LEU A 109 3.78 10.14 31.11
C LEU A 109 4.13 10.84 29.78
N SER A 110 5.33 11.40 29.63
CA SER A 110 5.78 12.02 28.37
C SER A 110 6.41 11.03 27.39
N MET A 111 6.93 9.89 27.86
CA MET A 111 7.50 8.82 27.03
C MET A 111 6.53 8.31 25.94
N PRO A 112 5.26 7.96 26.24
CA PRO A 112 4.28 7.56 25.21
C PRO A 112 4.04 8.64 24.16
N ALA A 113 4.08 9.93 24.55
CA ALA A 113 3.92 11.05 23.64
C ALA A 113 5.10 11.19 22.69
N ILE A 114 6.33 11.13 23.22
CA ILE A 114 7.57 11.19 22.42
C ILE A 114 7.65 10.01 21.46
N MET A 115 7.37 8.79 21.93
CA MET A 115 7.36 7.59 21.08
C MET A 115 6.33 7.72 19.97
N SER A 116 5.14 8.24 20.27
CA SER A 116 4.08 8.40 19.27
C SER A 116 4.41 9.47 18.22
N ILE A 117 5.04 10.58 18.63
CA ILE A 117 5.55 11.62 17.71
C ILE A 117 6.67 11.04 16.85
N TYR A 118 7.60 10.29 17.45
CA TYR A 118 8.69 9.63 16.73
C TYR A 118 8.17 8.66 15.66
N TYR A 119 7.20 7.80 15.99
CA TYR A 119 6.59 6.89 15.02
C TYR A 119 5.81 7.63 13.93
N ALA A 120 5.09 8.70 14.27
CA ALA A 120 4.37 9.51 13.28
C ALA A 120 5.32 10.24 12.31
N TYR A 121 6.39 10.83 12.84
CA TYR A 121 7.42 11.49 12.05
C TYR A 121 8.18 10.50 11.15
N LYS A 122 8.52 9.33 11.69
CA LYS A 122 9.12 8.25 10.90
C LYS A 122 8.21 7.80 9.76
N LYS A 123 6.89 7.70 9.97
CA LYS A 123 5.93 7.41 8.89
C LYS A 123 5.89 8.51 7.82
N CYS A 124 6.14 9.77 8.18
CA CYS A 124 6.19 10.90 7.22
C CYS A 124 7.49 11.03 6.43
N THR A 125 8.60 10.41 6.86
CA THR A 125 9.93 10.68 6.28
C THR A 125 10.52 9.49 5.52
N ILE A 126 9.85 8.33 5.53
CA ILE A 126 10.33 7.15 4.81
C ILE A 126 9.96 7.29 3.33
N CYS A 127 10.98 7.35 2.47
CA CYS A 127 10.86 7.05 1.05
C CYS A 127 10.11 5.71 0.94
N VAL A 128 8.90 5.71 0.38
CA VAL A 128 8.05 4.52 0.41
C VAL A 128 8.66 3.48 -0.53
N ASN A 129 9.43 2.56 0.06
CA ASN A 129 9.99 1.42 -0.63
C ASN A 129 8.87 0.49 -1.15
N LEU A 130 9.18 -0.38 -2.12
CA LEU A 130 8.16 -1.19 -2.79
C LEU A 130 7.39 -2.09 -1.82
N GLN A 131 8.06 -2.69 -0.83
CA GLN A 131 7.37 -3.52 0.18
C GLN A 131 6.37 -2.70 1.03
N SER A 132 6.69 -1.43 1.33
CA SER A 132 5.80 -0.54 2.09
C SER A 132 4.60 -0.11 1.27
N ILE A 133 4.78 0.14 -0.04
CA ILE A 133 3.67 0.43 -0.96
C ILE A 133 2.66 -0.72 -0.96
N ILE A 134 3.14 -1.96 -1.10
CA ILE A 134 2.29 -3.15 -1.08
C ILE A 134 1.53 -3.25 0.24
N LYS A 135 2.23 -3.06 1.37
CA LYS A 135 1.62 -3.13 2.70
C LYS A 135 0.56 -2.05 2.91
N GLU A 136 0.82 -0.81 2.53
CA GLU A 136 -0.15 0.29 2.72
C GLU A 136 -1.39 0.10 1.83
N LEU A 137 -1.23 -0.43 0.60
CA LEU A 137 -2.38 -0.82 -0.23
C LEU A 137 -3.19 -1.95 0.41
N GLN A 138 -2.53 -2.95 1.01
CA GLN A 138 -3.22 -4.01 1.76
C GLN A 138 -4.00 -3.47 2.94
N ASP A 139 -3.37 -2.62 3.75
CA ASP A 139 -4.01 -2.01 4.92
C ASP A 139 -5.18 -1.10 4.52
N PHE A 140 -5.01 -0.29 3.47
CA PHE A 140 -6.05 0.60 2.94
C PHE A 140 -7.27 -0.18 2.46
N TRP A 141 -7.08 -1.16 1.58
CA TRP A 141 -8.18 -1.92 1.01
C TRP A 141 -8.85 -2.85 2.02
N ALA A 142 -8.10 -3.35 3.01
CA ALA A 142 -8.69 -4.03 4.17
C ALA A 142 -9.59 -3.08 4.98
N GLY A 143 -9.19 -1.82 5.16
CA GLY A 143 -9.99 -0.77 5.78
C GLY A 143 -11.30 -0.47 5.04
N GLU A 144 -11.29 -0.56 3.71
CA GLU A 144 -12.48 -0.44 2.83
C GLU A 144 -13.38 -1.70 2.83
N GLY A 145 -13.02 -2.71 3.64
CA GLY A 145 -13.76 -3.94 3.82
C GLY A 145 -13.47 -5.01 2.78
N CYS A 146 -12.32 -4.94 2.08
CA CYS A 146 -11.90 -6.00 1.15
C CYS A 146 -11.33 -7.19 1.92
N VAL A 147 -11.66 -8.40 1.45
CA VAL A 147 -10.95 -9.61 1.86
C VAL A 147 -9.59 -9.61 1.16
N ILE A 148 -8.51 -9.65 1.94
CA ILE A 148 -7.16 -9.70 1.39
C ILE A 148 -6.80 -11.14 1.03
N LEU A 149 -6.63 -11.41 -0.26
CA LEU A 149 -6.25 -12.73 -0.78
C LEU A 149 -4.74 -12.81 -1.03
N HIS A 150 -4.28 -14.03 -1.27
CA HIS A 150 -2.91 -14.31 -1.67
C HIS A 150 -2.82 -14.49 -3.20
N PRO A 151 -1.64 -14.31 -3.80
CA PRO A 151 -1.43 -14.57 -5.22
C PRO A 151 -1.87 -15.97 -5.62
N TYR A 152 -2.42 -16.09 -6.83
CA TYR A 152 -2.70 -17.40 -7.41
C TYR A 152 -1.40 -18.11 -7.77
N THR A 153 -1.38 -19.42 -7.58
CA THR A 153 -0.17 -20.25 -7.75
C THR A 153 0.17 -20.56 -9.20
N SER A 154 -0.75 -20.34 -10.14
CA SER A 154 -0.56 -20.59 -11.58
C SER A 154 -0.23 -19.30 -12.33
N GLU A 155 0.49 -19.42 -13.45
CA GLU A 155 0.93 -18.31 -14.28
C GLU A 155 -0.26 -17.58 -14.93
N VAL A 156 -0.41 -16.30 -14.64
CA VAL A 156 -1.47 -15.43 -15.19
C VAL A 156 -0.87 -14.18 -15.81
N GLY A 157 -1.44 -13.69 -16.91
CA GLY A 157 -1.00 -12.45 -17.57
C GLY A 157 -1.57 -11.15 -16.99
N ALA A 158 -2.55 -11.25 -16.11
CA ALA A 158 -3.20 -10.14 -15.40
C ALA A 158 -3.88 -10.66 -14.12
N GLY A 159 -4.05 -9.80 -13.13
CA GLY A 159 -4.83 -10.06 -11.92
C GLY A 159 -6.28 -10.45 -12.23
N THR A 160 -6.84 -9.92 -13.32
CA THR A 160 -8.19 -10.28 -13.80
C THR A 160 -8.37 -11.78 -13.98
N LEU A 161 -7.33 -12.50 -14.41
CA LEU A 161 -7.36 -13.94 -14.69
C LEU A 161 -7.37 -14.82 -13.43
N HIS A 162 -7.08 -14.24 -12.26
CA HIS A 162 -7.17 -14.95 -11.00
C HIS A 162 -8.60 -15.51 -10.82
N PRO A 163 -8.80 -16.78 -10.39
CA PRO A 163 -10.13 -17.37 -10.28
C PRO A 163 -11.08 -16.56 -9.38
N ALA A 164 -10.56 -16.02 -8.27
CA ALA A 164 -11.29 -15.11 -7.40
C ALA A 164 -11.85 -13.86 -8.11
N THR A 165 -11.20 -13.33 -9.17
CA THR A 165 -11.74 -12.20 -9.95
C THR A 165 -12.76 -12.69 -10.97
N ILE A 166 -12.37 -13.54 -11.92
CA ILE A 166 -13.26 -13.98 -13.01
C ILE A 166 -14.55 -14.60 -12.48
N MET A 167 -14.46 -15.48 -11.49
CA MET A 167 -15.64 -16.17 -10.97
C MET A 167 -16.50 -15.23 -10.13
N SER A 168 -15.88 -14.35 -9.32
CA SER A 168 -16.66 -13.36 -8.57
C SER A 168 -17.27 -12.30 -9.46
N ALA A 169 -16.72 -11.98 -10.63
CA ALA A 169 -17.31 -11.02 -11.55
C ALA A 169 -18.68 -11.47 -12.06
N ILE A 170 -18.83 -12.77 -12.39
CA ILE A 170 -20.07 -13.35 -12.91
C ILE A 170 -21.04 -13.84 -11.82
N ASP A 171 -20.55 -14.06 -10.60
CA ASP A 171 -21.37 -14.53 -9.48
C ASP A 171 -22.55 -13.57 -9.20
N THR A 172 -23.60 -14.07 -8.57
CA THR A 172 -24.74 -13.26 -8.11
C THR A 172 -24.53 -12.63 -6.74
N LYS A 173 -23.50 -13.05 -5.99
CA LYS A 173 -23.19 -12.49 -4.66
C LYS A 173 -22.30 -11.27 -4.75
N PRO A 174 -22.51 -10.22 -3.94
CA PRO A 174 -21.57 -9.10 -3.84
C PRO A 174 -20.21 -9.59 -3.31
N THR A 175 -19.13 -8.88 -3.63
CA THR A 175 -17.77 -9.26 -3.25
C THR A 175 -16.87 -8.03 -3.19
N LYS A 176 -15.98 -7.99 -2.20
CA LYS A 176 -14.86 -7.05 -2.13
C LYS A 176 -13.59 -7.85 -1.86
N ILE A 177 -12.66 -7.88 -2.81
CA ILE A 177 -11.39 -8.60 -2.67
C ILE A 177 -10.24 -7.71 -3.13
N ALA A 178 -9.09 -7.85 -2.48
CA ALA A 178 -7.85 -7.20 -2.88
C ALA A 178 -6.66 -8.14 -2.69
N TYR A 179 -5.67 -8.11 -3.57
CA TYR A 179 -4.50 -8.98 -3.48
C TYR A 179 -3.35 -8.52 -4.37
N LEU A 180 -2.15 -8.97 -3.99
CA LEU A 180 -0.96 -8.93 -4.84
C LEU A 180 -1.02 -10.09 -5.85
N GLN A 181 -0.70 -9.84 -7.11
CA GLN A 181 -0.54 -10.88 -8.13
C GLN A 181 0.71 -10.60 -8.96
N PRO A 182 1.75 -11.45 -8.89
CA PRO A 182 2.77 -11.51 -9.92
C PRO A 182 2.13 -11.95 -11.23
N VAL A 183 2.35 -11.18 -12.29
CA VAL A 183 1.79 -11.46 -13.63
C VAL A 183 2.91 -11.63 -14.63
N ILE A 184 2.69 -12.54 -15.59
CA ILE A 184 3.70 -12.95 -16.58
C ILE A 184 3.19 -12.68 -17.98
N ARG A 185 3.94 -11.88 -18.73
CA ARG A 185 3.68 -11.50 -20.12
C ARG A 185 4.91 -11.84 -20.97
N PRO A 186 5.00 -13.05 -21.54
CA PRO A 186 6.20 -13.50 -22.24
C PRO A 186 6.71 -12.59 -23.36
N SER A 187 5.81 -11.98 -24.13
CA SER A 187 6.15 -11.04 -25.22
C SER A 187 6.70 -9.70 -24.72
N ASP A 188 6.56 -9.40 -23.43
CA ASP A 188 7.05 -8.17 -22.81
C ASP A 188 8.50 -8.28 -22.34
N GLY A 189 9.12 -9.46 -22.36
CA GLY A 189 10.51 -9.64 -21.95
C GLY A 189 11.48 -8.77 -22.75
N ARG A 190 12.45 -8.15 -22.07
CA ARG A 190 13.44 -7.25 -22.71
C ARG A 190 14.88 -7.48 -22.26
N TYR A 191 15.23 -8.70 -21.87
CA TYR A 191 16.60 -9.09 -21.51
C TYR A 191 17.24 -8.19 -20.44
N SER A 192 16.42 -7.58 -19.58
CA SER A 192 16.85 -6.63 -18.56
C SER A 192 17.43 -5.30 -19.07
N ASP A 193 17.23 -5.00 -20.35
CA ASP A 193 17.73 -3.78 -21.00
C ASP A 193 16.70 -2.64 -21.04
N ASN A 194 15.42 -2.94 -20.79
CA ASN A 194 14.35 -1.93 -20.79
C ASN A 194 14.06 -1.40 -19.38
N PRO A 195 13.93 -0.08 -19.19
CA PRO A 195 13.68 0.52 -17.88
C PRO A 195 12.23 0.38 -17.37
N ASN A 196 11.27 0.02 -18.21
CA ASN A 196 9.83 0.09 -17.89
C ASN A 196 9.03 -1.18 -18.25
N ARG A 197 9.55 -2.04 -19.14
CA ARG A 197 8.86 -3.21 -19.65
C ARG A 197 9.54 -4.49 -19.14
N LEU A 198 8.73 -5.40 -18.61
CA LEU A 198 9.15 -6.59 -17.89
C LEU A 198 8.39 -7.83 -18.37
N TYR A 199 9.07 -8.97 -18.43
CA TYR A 199 8.48 -10.31 -18.59
C TYR A 199 7.53 -10.64 -17.44
N GLN A 200 7.96 -10.35 -16.20
CA GLN A 200 7.14 -10.52 -15.00
C GLN A 200 7.12 -9.22 -14.20
N HIS A 201 5.94 -8.75 -13.81
CA HIS A 201 5.76 -7.60 -12.94
C HIS A 201 4.67 -7.86 -11.90
N HIS A 202 4.46 -6.94 -10.96
CA HIS A 202 3.50 -7.11 -9.88
C HIS A 202 2.29 -6.20 -10.08
N GLN A 203 1.12 -6.81 -10.12
CA GLN A 203 -0.14 -6.08 -10.02
C GLN A 203 -0.65 -6.12 -8.59
N TYR A 204 -1.15 -4.99 -8.11
CA TYR A 204 -2.08 -5.00 -6.99
C TYR A 204 -3.48 -4.93 -7.56
N GLN A 205 -4.31 -5.90 -7.22
CA GLN A 205 -5.58 -6.14 -7.85
C GLN A 205 -6.70 -5.94 -6.83
N VAL A 206 -7.75 -5.21 -7.22
CA VAL A 206 -8.93 -4.97 -6.39
C VAL A 206 -10.18 -5.21 -7.20
N ILE A 207 -11.15 -5.89 -6.61
CA ILE A 207 -12.50 -6.07 -7.17
C ILE A 207 -13.52 -5.65 -6.13
N ILE A 208 -14.39 -4.71 -6.49
CA ILE A 208 -15.53 -4.25 -5.70
C ILE A 208 -16.79 -4.48 -6.51
N LYS A 209 -17.66 -5.37 -6.04
CA LYS A 209 -18.91 -5.73 -6.69
C LYS A 209 -20.08 -5.63 -5.69
N PRO A 210 -21.09 -4.78 -5.94
CA PRO A 210 -21.19 -3.84 -7.06
C PRO A 210 -20.18 -2.69 -6.93
N SER A 211 -19.76 -2.12 -8.06
CA SER A 211 -18.72 -1.10 -8.14
C SER A 211 -19.04 0.21 -7.41
N GLY A 212 -20.32 0.55 -7.27
CA GLY A 212 -20.78 1.81 -6.71
C GLY A 212 -20.43 3.02 -7.58
N ASN A 213 -20.85 4.22 -7.15
CA ASN A 213 -20.63 5.46 -7.91
C ASN A 213 -19.33 6.19 -7.53
N ASN A 214 -18.60 5.71 -6.53
CA ASN A 214 -17.46 6.40 -5.91
C ASN A 214 -16.12 5.68 -6.06
N LEU A 215 -16.01 4.70 -6.98
CA LEU A 215 -14.78 3.90 -7.14
C LEU A 215 -13.56 4.77 -7.43
N GLN A 216 -13.70 5.80 -8.28
CA GLN A 216 -12.62 6.75 -8.58
C GLN A 216 -12.17 7.52 -7.34
N ASP A 217 -13.10 7.97 -6.49
CA ASP A 217 -12.79 8.69 -5.26
C ASP A 217 -12.01 7.81 -4.28
N VAL A 218 -12.48 6.57 -4.08
CA VAL A 218 -11.81 5.58 -3.21
C VAL A 218 -10.43 5.24 -3.75
N TYR A 219 -10.29 5.12 -5.06
CA TYR A 219 -8.98 4.94 -5.71
C TYR A 219 -8.06 6.15 -5.46
N LEU A 220 -8.53 7.38 -5.62
CA LEU A 220 -7.73 8.58 -5.34
C LEU A 220 -7.32 8.65 -3.86
N ASP A 221 -8.19 8.23 -2.94
CA ASP A 221 -7.86 8.14 -1.52
C ASP A 221 -6.79 7.08 -1.22
N SER A 222 -6.77 5.97 -1.98
CA SER A 222 -5.69 4.98 -1.90
C SER A 222 -4.34 5.57 -2.35
N LEU A 223 -4.33 6.41 -3.39
CA LEU A 223 -3.12 7.11 -3.83
C LEU A 223 -2.64 8.13 -2.79
N LYS A 224 -3.58 8.86 -2.16
CA LYS A 224 -3.25 9.78 -1.06
C LYS A 224 -2.62 9.05 0.13
N ALA A 225 -3.09 7.85 0.45
CA ALA A 225 -2.48 7.02 1.50
C ALA A 225 -1.01 6.66 1.19
N LEU A 226 -0.66 6.54 -0.08
CA LEU A 226 0.71 6.36 -0.56
C LEU A 226 1.52 7.66 -0.68
N GLY A 227 0.95 8.81 -0.33
CA GLY A 227 1.59 10.13 -0.46
C GLY A 227 1.49 10.75 -1.85
N ILE A 228 0.72 10.16 -2.76
CA ILE A 228 0.43 10.72 -4.09
C ILE A 228 -0.88 11.52 -4.01
N SER A 229 -0.77 12.85 -4.08
CA SER A 229 -1.93 13.75 -4.13
C SER A 229 -2.04 14.46 -5.47
N THR A 230 -3.26 14.80 -5.88
CA THR A 230 -3.56 15.58 -7.10
C THR A 230 -2.96 16.99 -7.08
N GLU A 231 -2.56 17.49 -5.91
CA GLU A 231 -1.87 18.78 -5.75
C GLU A 231 -0.38 18.69 -6.12
N LYS A 232 0.23 17.50 -5.96
CA LYS A 232 1.67 17.27 -6.16
C LYS A 232 1.97 16.52 -7.46
N TYR A 233 1.04 15.69 -7.91
CA TYR A 233 1.20 14.80 -9.06
C TYR A 233 0.13 15.10 -10.11
N ASP A 234 0.52 15.07 -11.38
CA ASP A 234 -0.40 15.19 -12.51
C ASP A 234 -1.09 13.84 -12.73
N ILE A 235 -2.25 13.66 -12.09
CA ILE A 235 -3.09 12.46 -12.22
C ILE A 235 -4.17 12.72 -13.27
N LYS A 236 -4.22 11.87 -14.31
CA LYS A 236 -5.24 11.96 -15.37
C LYS A 236 -5.91 10.61 -15.61
N PHE A 237 -7.21 10.66 -15.81
CA PHE A 237 -8.03 9.54 -16.26
C PHE A 237 -8.24 9.69 -17.76
N VAL A 238 -7.70 8.76 -18.53
CA VAL A 238 -7.83 8.70 -19.99
C VAL A 238 -8.80 7.56 -20.30
N GLU A 239 -9.89 7.85 -20.99
CA GLU A 239 -10.87 6.83 -21.38
C GLU A 239 -10.20 5.76 -22.24
N ASP A 240 -10.29 4.50 -21.79
CA ASP A 240 -9.75 3.34 -22.49
C ASP A 240 -10.63 2.13 -22.20
N ASP A 241 -11.31 1.65 -23.24
CA ASP A 241 -12.15 0.45 -23.15
C ASP A 241 -11.26 -0.79 -23.11
N TRP A 242 -11.50 -1.65 -22.14
CA TRP A 242 -10.69 -2.85 -21.93
C TRP A 242 -11.38 -4.07 -22.52
N GLU A 243 -10.65 -4.85 -23.32
CA GLU A 243 -11.07 -6.17 -23.79
C GLU A 243 -9.94 -7.19 -23.60
N ASN A 244 -10.29 -8.35 -23.05
CA ASN A 244 -9.44 -9.53 -23.11
C ASN A 244 -10.13 -10.64 -23.92
N PRO A 245 -9.70 -10.84 -25.17
CA PRO A 245 -10.37 -11.77 -26.05
C PRO A 245 -10.22 -13.22 -25.59
N SER A 246 -9.10 -13.60 -24.99
CA SER A 246 -8.84 -14.99 -24.56
C SER A 246 -9.79 -15.48 -23.46
N VAL A 247 -10.32 -14.58 -22.63
CA VAL A 247 -11.31 -14.93 -21.59
C VAL A 247 -12.71 -14.40 -21.89
N GLY A 248 -12.92 -13.82 -23.07
CA GLY A 248 -14.22 -13.24 -23.45
C GLY A 248 -14.69 -12.22 -22.42
N ALA A 249 -13.77 -11.38 -21.95
CA ALA A 249 -14.06 -10.35 -20.97
C ALA A 249 -13.94 -8.96 -21.59
N SER A 250 -14.85 -8.06 -21.22
CA SER A 250 -14.86 -6.68 -21.67
C SER A 250 -15.35 -5.74 -20.57
N GLY A 251 -14.90 -4.50 -20.62
CA GLY A 251 -15.27 -3.48 -19.65
C GLY A 251 -15.03 -2.07 -20.17
N LEU A 252 -15.76 -1.11 -19.60
CA LEU A 252 -15.54 0.31 -19.83
C LEU A 252 -14.62 0.82 -18.73
N GLY A 253 -13.69 1.72 -19.04
CA GLY A 253 -12.66 2.06 -18.07
C GLY A 253 -11.87 3.32 -18.36
N TRP A 254 -10.87 3.50 -17.50
CA TRP A 254 -9.85 4.52 -17.68
C TRP A 254 -8.48 3.93 -17.44
N GLU A 255 -7.56 4.31 -18.30
CA GLU A 255 -6.14 4.30 -17.99
C GLU A 255 -5.85 5.50 -17.07
N VAL A 256 -5.25 5.24 -15.91
CA VAL A 256 -4.82 6.31 -15.00
C VAL A 256 -3.33 6.53 -15.17
N THR A 257 -2.98 7.76 -15.55
CA THR A 257 -1.59 8.21 -15.65
C THR A 257 -1.21 9.08 -14.47
N CYS A 258 0.03 8.95 -14.01
CA CYS A 258 0.68 9.79 -13.00
C CYS A 258 1.95 10.35 -13.61
N ASN A 259 2.03 11.68 -13.74
CA ASN A 259 3.15 12.38 -14.41
C ASN A 259 3.45 11.82 -15.82
N GLY A 260 2.40 11.42 -16.55
CA GLY A 260 2.52 10.86 -17.90
C GLY A 260 2.89 9.38 -17.98
N MET A 261 3.05 8.68 -16.85
CA MET A 261 3.23 7.23 -16.80
C MET A 261 1.92 6.56 -16.39
N GLU A 262 1.42 5.59 -17.17
CA GLU A 262 0.29 4.74 -16.78
C GLU A 262 0.64 3.94 -15.52
N VAL A 263 -0.08 4.15 -14.42
CA VAL A 263 0.14 3.49 -13.14
C VAL A 263 -1.01 2.57 -12.71
N THR A 264 -2.20 2.71 -13.31
CA THR A 264 -3.37 1.91 -12.93
C THR A 264 -4.35 1.78 -14.09
N GLN A 265 -4.96 0.60 -14.23
CA GLN A 265 -6.16 0.41 -15.04
C GLN A 265 -7.38 0.35 -14.12
N LEU A 266 -8.39 1.18 -14.41
CA LEU A 266 -9.71 1.11 -13.80
C LEU A 266 -10.69 0.55 -14.81
N THR A 267 -11.45 -0.49 -14.45
CA THR A 267 -12.36 -1.15 -15.40
C THR A 267 -13.67 -1.54 -14.72
N TYR A 268 -14.79 -1.14 -15.31
CA TYR A 268 -16.11 -1.63 -14.98
C TYR A 268 -16.45 -2.81 -15.89
N ILE A 269 -16.28 -4.00 -15.35
CA ILE A 269 -16.41 -5.25 -16.11
C ILE A 269 -17.87 -5.44 -16.53
N GLN A 270 -18.13 -5.52 -17.82
CA GLN A 270 -19.47 -5.73 -18.38
C GLN A 270 -19.75 -7.22 -18.64
N GLN A 271 -18.73 -7.93 -19.11
CA GLN A 271 -18.85 -9.33 -19.50
C GLN A 271 -17.58 -10.09 -19.13
N VAL A 272 -17.74 -11.37 -18.77
CA VAL A 272 -16.63 -12.32 -18.58
C VAL A 272 -17.06 -13.70 -19.06
N GLY A 273 -16.21 -14.40 -19.81
CA GLY A 273 -16.54 -15.72 -20.36
C GLY A 273 -17.75 -15.69 -21.30
N GLY A 274 -18.08 -14.54 -21.90
CA GLY A 274 -19.30 -14.37 -22.69
C GLY A 274 -20.60 -14.29 -21.86
N ILE A 275 -20.50 -14.14 -20.53
CA ILE A 275 -21.64 -13.99 -19.61
C ILE A 275 -21.68 -12.54 -19.13
N ASP A 276 -22.82 -11.90 -19.27
CA ASP A 276 -23.02 -10.52 -18.82
C ASP A 276 -23.07 -10.43 -17.29
N CYS A 277 -22.30 -9.51 -16.72
CA CYS A 277 -22.28 -9.25 -15.29
C CYS A 277 -23.61 -8.60 -14.84
N LYS A 278 -24.39 -9.31 -14.04
CA LYS A 278 -25.66 -8.77 -13.48
C LYS A 278 -25.45 -7.59 -12.53
N MET A 279 -24.36 -7.64 -11.77
CA MET A 279 -23.89 -6.53 -10.93
C MET A 279 -22.51 -6.17 -11.42
N ILE A 280 -22.34 -4.94 -11.89
CA ILE A 280 -21.08 -4.47 -12.48
C ILE A 280 -19.98 -4.47 -11.42
N PRO A 281 -18.91 -5.29 -11.58
CA PRO A 281 -17.72 -5.23 -10.75
C PRO A 281 -16.86 -4.03 -11.17
N GLY A 282 -16.33 -3.33 -10.19
CA GLY A 282 -15.28 -2.33 -10.36
C GLY A 282 -13.93 -2.99 -10.11
N GLU A 283 -13.08 -2.96 -11.12
CA GLU A 283 -11.71 -3.46 -11.10
C GLU A 283 -10.73 -2.31 -10.98
N VAL A 284 -9.76 -2.44 -10.08
CA VAL A 284 -8.60 -1.56 -9.97
C VAL A 284 -7.34 -2.43 -10.06
N ALA A 285 -6.53 -2.22 -11.09
CA ALA A 285 -5.29 -2.95 -11.32
C ALA A 285 -4.10 -1.97 -11.31
N TYR A 286 -3.40 -1.90 -10.17
CA TYR A 286 -2.23 -1.04 -10.00
C TYR A 286 -0.98 -1.72 -10.58
N GLY A 287 -0.20 -1.00 -11.40
CA GLY A 287 1.15 -1.39 -11.77
C GLY A 287 2.14 -0.97 -10.68
N LEU A 288 2.52 -1.91 -9.81
CA LEU A 288 3.27 -1.59 -8.58
C LEU A 288 4.66 -1.02 -8.86
N GLU A 289 5.37 -1.57 -9.85
CA GLU A 289 6.68 -1.07 -10.25
C GLU A 289 6.60 0.39 -10.72
N ARG A 290 5.67 0.70 -11.63
CA ARG A 290 5.50 2.06 -12.14
C ARG A 290 5.06 3.03 -11.05
N LEU A 291 4.15 2.60 -10.18
CA LEU A 291 3.74 3.40 -9.02
C LEU A 291 4.93 3.69 -8.09
N ALA A 292 5.79 2.71 -7.84
CA ALA A 292 7.00 2.89 -7.04
C ALA A 292 8.02 3.80 -7.74
N MET A 293 8.19 3.70 -9.06
CA MET A 293 9.03 4.63 -9.84
C MET A 293 8.56 6.07 -9.67
N CYS A 294 7.24 6.31 -9.77
CA CYS A 294 6.66 7.64 -9.55
C CYS A 294 6.91 8.16 -8.12
N ILE A 295 6.76 7.31 -7.10
CA ILE A 295 6.92 7.72 -5.69
C ILE A 295 8.40 7.96 -5.34
N GLN A 296 9.30 7.11 -5.84
CA GLN A 296 10.73 7.18 -5.53
C GLN A 296 11.50 8.13 -6.45
N GLY A 297 10.89 8.56 -7.55
CA GLY A 297 11.50 9.46 -8.53
C GLY A 297 12.66 8.82 -9.29
N VAL A 298 12.54 7.52 -9.64
CA VAL A 298 13.54 6.78 -10.40
C VAL A 298 13.05 6.48 -11.82
N ASP A 299 13.94 6.58 -12.80
CA ASP A 299 13.60 6.38 -14.23
C ASP A 299 13.77 4.93 -14.69
N ASN A 300 14.32 4.05 -13.86
CA ASN A 300 14.56 2.65 -14.16
C ASN A 300 13.98 1.74 -13.07
N VAL A 301 13.18 0.77 -13.49
CA VAL A 301 12.55 -0.22 -12.59
C VAL A 301 13.55 -0.97 -11.72
N TYR A 302 14.77 -1.23 -12.22
CA TYR A 302 15.77 -1.97 -11.44
C TYR A 302 16.38 -1.15 -10.28
N ASP A 303 16.24 0.17 -10.32
CA ASP A 303 16.74 1.07 -9.29
C ASP A 303 15.72 1.31 -8.16
N ILE A 304 14.51 0.76 -8.28
CA ILE A 304 13.49 0.81 -7.23
C ILE A 304 14.04 0.16 -5.96
N THR A 305 13.98 0.88 -4.85
CA THR A 305 14.31 0.36 -3.52
C THR A 305 13.18 -0.56 -3.05
N TRP A 306 13.52 -1.82 -2.79
CA TRP A 306 12.61 -2.84 -2.28
C TRP A 306 12.32 -2.65 -0.79
N ASN A 307 13.35 -2.37 0.02
CA ASN A 307 13.26 -2.21 1.47
C ASN A 307 14.22 -1.14 2.03
N ASP A 308 14.05 -0.79 3.32
CA ASP A 308 14.89 0.20 4.00
C ASP A 308 16.35 -0.22 4.19
N ASN A 309 16.71 -1.47 3.88
CA ASN A 309 18.08 -1.98 3.97
C ASN A 309 18.86 -1.76 2.66
N GLY A 310 18.26 -1.12 1.66
CA GLY A 310 18.92 -0.80 0.39
C GLY A 310 18.92 -1.94 -0.62
N VAL A 311 18.12 -3.00 -0.43
CA VAL A 311 17.90 -4.00 -1.47
C VAL A 311 17.12 -3.36 -2.60
N THR A 312 17.58 -3.49 -3.84
CA THR A 312 16.91 -2.96 -5.03
C THR A 312 16.08 -4.03 -5.73
N TYR A 313 15.15 -3.61 -6.60
CA TYR A 313 14.42 -4.52 -7.48
C TYR A 313 15.39 -5.27 -8.41
N GLY A 314 16.44 -4.58 -8.87
CA GLY A 314 17.51 -5.16 -9.68
C GLY A 314 18.21 -6.33 -9.02
N ASP A 315 18.50 -6.24 -7.72
CA ASP A 315 19.14 -7.31 -6.96
C ASP A 315 18.31 -8.61 -6.94
N ILE A 316 16.99 -8.49 -7.03
CA ILE A 316 16.05 -9.62 -6.92
C ILE A 316 15.66 -10.16 -8.30
N PHE A 317 15.38 -9.28 -9.26
CA PHE A 317 14.68 -9.64 -10.50
C PHE A 317 15.50 -9.46 -11.77
N LYS A 318 16.62 -8.71 -11.77
CA LYS A 318 17.34 -8.40 -13.02
C LYS A 318 17.89 -9.64 -13.73
N GLN A 319 18.48 -10.57 -12.99
CA GLN A 319 18.96 -11.82 -13.60
C GLN A 319 17.79 -12.70 -14.08
N ARG A 320 16.71 -12.73 -13.30
CA ARG A 320 15.51 -13.49 -13.59
C ARG A 320 14.83 -13.02 -14.89
N GLU A 321 14.68 -11.70 -15.05
CA GLU A 321 14.12 -11.08 -16.26
C GLU A 321 14.92 -11.46 -17.50
N TYR A 322 16.26 -11.46 -17.41
CA TYR A 322 17.13 -11.85 -18.52
C TYR A 322 16.90 -13.30 -18.92
N GLU A 323 16.97 -14.22 -17.95
CA GLU A 323 16.81 -15.66 -18.20
C GLU A 323 15.44 -16.01 -18.77
N PHE A 324 14.36 -15.44 -18.20
CA PHE A 324 13.02 -15.69 -18.72
C PHE A 324 12.75 -15.04 -20.07
N SER A 325 13.29 -13.84 -20.32
CA SER A 325 13.23 -13.23 -21.66
C SER A 325 13.91 -14.12 -22.69
N TYR A 326 15.11 -14.60 -22.40
CA TYR A 326 15.88 -15.49 -23.28
C TYR A 326 15.17 -16.83 -23.51
N LEU A 327 14.59 -17.40 -22.46
CA LEU A 327 13.81 -18.63 -22.58
C LEU A 327 12.56 -18.42 -23.45
N ALA A 328 11.76 -17.39 -23.13
CA ALA A 328 10.49 -17.05 -23.78
C ALA A 328 10.64 -16.67 -25.24
N LEU A 329 11.64 -15.86 -25.57
CA LEU A 329 11.80 -15.25 -26.87
C LEU A 329 12.68 -16.06 -27.81
N ASP A 330 13.65 -16.83 -27.30
CA ASP A 330 14.66 -17.49 -28.14
C ASP A 330 14.64 -19.03 -28.01
N TYR A 331 14.54 -19.57 -26.79
CA TYR A 331 14.91 -20.97 -26.53
C TYR A 331 13.79 -22.00 -26.40
N TYR A 332 12.56 -21.63 -26.03
CA TYR A 332 11.49 -22.62 -25.89
C TYR A 332 11.33 -23.47 -27.17
N ASP A 333 11.36 -24.79 -27.00
CA ASP A 333 11.02 -25.72 -28.07
C ASP A 333 9.52 -25.64 -28.32
N THR A 334 9.17 -25.00 -29.43
CA THR A 334 7.78 -24.71 -29.78
C THR A 334 6.96 -25.97 -30.04
N LYS A 335 7.58 -27.09 -30.42
CA LYS A 335 6.87 -28.38 -30.57
C LYS A 335 6.46 -28.93 -29.20
N VAL A 336 7.34 -28.82 -28.21
CA VAL A 336 7.05 -29.25 -26.84
C VAL A 336 5.97 -28.37 -26.24
N VAL A 337 6.07 -27.05 -26.37
CA VAL A 337 5.07 -26.11 -25.84
C VAL A 337 3.71 -26.31 -26.53
N GLN A 338 3.69 -26.54 -27.84
CA GLN A 338 2.47 -26.87 -28.58
C GLN A 338 1.81 -28.16 -28.08
N GLN A 339 2.60 -29.21 -27.85
CA GLN A 339 2.07 -30.47 -27.29
C GLN A 339 1.49 -30.25 -25.89
N GLN A 340 2.18 -29.48 -25.04
CA GLN A 340 1.67 -29.12 -23.72
C GLN A 340 0.36 -28.35 -23.81
N PHE A 341 0.22 -27.43 -24.78
CA PHE A 341 -1.02 -26.70 -25.01
C PHE A 341 -2.18 -27.65 -25.31
N GLU A 342 -1.97 -28.62 -26.20
CA GLU A 342 -2.97 -29.61 -26.59
C GLU A 342 -3.34 -30.56 -25.43
N ASP A 343 -2.34 -31.03 -24.68
CA ASP A 343 -2.54 -31.91 -23.54
C ASP A 343 -3.31 -31.19 -22.40
N THR A 344 -2.94 -29.94 -22.11
CA THR A 344 -3.60 -29.13 -21.09
C THR A 344 -5.04 -28.78 -21.48
N GLU A 345 -5.28 -28.46 -22.77
CA GLU A 345 -6.63 -28.23 -23.29
C GLU A 345 -7.50 -29.49 -23.15
N LYS A 346 -6.96 -30.65 -23.50
CA LYS A 346 -7.66 -31.94 -23.37
C LYS A 346 -8.02 -32.24 -21.92
N LEU A 347 -7.11 -31.99 -20.98
CA LEU A 347 -7.37 -32.16 -19.56
C LEU A 347 -8.45 -31.18 -19.05
N CYS A 348 -8.41 -29.92 -19.49
CA CYS A 348 -9.45 -28.94 -19.20
C CYS A 348 -10.83 -29.44 -19.65
N LYS A 349 -10.96 -29.90 -20.90
CA LYS A 349 -12.21 -30.47 -21.44
C LYS A 349 -12.71 -31.65 -20.62
N PHE A 350 -11.83 -32.56 -20.24
CA PHE A 350 -12.16 -33.69 -19.36
C PHE A 350 -12.71 -33.22 -18.00
N LEU A 351 -12.12 -32.20 -17.38
CA LEU A 351 -12.59 -31.67 -16.09
C LEU A 351 -13.94 -30.94 -16.21
N ILE A 352 -14.21 -30.30 -17.35
CA ILE A 352 -15.53 -29.73 -17.67
C ILE A 352 -16.58 -30.84 -17.74
N GLU A 353 -16.28 -31.96 -18.44
CA GLU A 353 -17.17 -33.13 -18.51
C GLU A 353 -17.41 -33.79 -17.15
N LYS A 354 -16.47 -33.65 -16.21
CA LYS A 354 -16.62 -34.09 -14.82
C LYS A 354 -17.32 -33.08 -13.91
N GLU A 355 -17.81 -31.98 -14.47
CA GLU A 355 -18.50 -30.91 -13.76
C GLU A 355 -17.63 -30.30 -12.63
N LEU A 356 -16.33 -30.12 -12.87
CA LEU A 356 -15.38 -29.53 -11.91
C LEU A 356 -14.89 -28.14 -12.39
N PRO A 357 -15.71 -27.08 -12.29
CA PRO A 357 -15.42 -25.79 -12.96
C PRO A 357 -14.13 -25.13 -12.49
N MET A 358 -13.86 -25.11 -11.18
CA MET A 358 -12.64 -24.48 -10.64
C MET A 358 -11.37 -25.23 -11.06
N ALA A 359 -11.42 -26.57 -11.09
CA ALA A 359 -10.30 -27.39 -11.52
C ALA A 359 -10.06 -27.27 -13.04
N ALA A 360 -11.14 -27.22 -13.83
CA ALA A 360 -11.07 -26.97 -15.26
C ALA A 360 -10.47 -25.58 -15.55
N TYR A 361 -10.89 -24.56 -14.80
CA TYR A 361 -10.39 -23.19 -14.99
C TYR A 361 -8.89 -23.06 -14.72
N ASP A 362 -8.33 -23.77 -13.73
CA ASP A 362 -6.87 -23.83 -13.52
C ASP A 362 -6.13 -24.34 -14.77
N GLN A 363 -6.66 -25.38 -15.43
CA GLN A 363 -6.10 -25.89 -16.69
C GLN A 363 -6.31 -24.91 -17.85
N CYS A 364 -7.44 -24.19 -17.87
CA CYS A 364 -7.70 -23.14 -18.84
C CYS A 364 -6.65 -22.01 -18.77
N ILE A 365 -6.29 -21.56 -17.56
CA ILE A 365 -5.26 -20.54 -17.36
C ILE A 365 -3.88 -21.04 -17.81
N LYS A 366 -3.52 -22.28 -17.49
CA LYS A 366 -2.26 -22.89 -17.99
C LYS A 366 -2.23 -22.97 -19.51
N THR A 367 -3.35 -23.34 -20.13
CA THR A 367 -3.50 -23.34 -21.60
C THR A 367 -3.31 -21.93 -22.17
N SER A 368 -3.86 -20.90 -21.52
CA SER A 368 -3.68 -19.49 -21.90
C SER A 368 -2.21 -19.05 -21.79
N HIS A 369 -1.51 -19.43 -20.73
CA HIS A 369 -0.09 -19.10 -20.57
C HIS A 369 0.78 -19.76 -21.66
N LEU A 370 0.53 -21.03 -21.98
CA LEU A 370 1.24 -21.74 -23.05
C LEU A 370 1.02 -21.06 -24.42
N LEU A 371 -0.18 -20.55 -24.69
CA LEU A 371 -0.44 -19.74 -25.89
C LEU A 371 0.43 -18.48 -25.91
N ASN A 372 0.56 -17.78 -24.78
CA ASN A 372 1.41 -16.59 -24.71
C ASN A 372 2.88 -16.89 -24.96
N LEU A 373 3.38 -18.06 -24.55
CA LEU A 373 4.74 -18.51 -24.86
C LEU A 373 4.92 -18.77 -26.38
N LEU A 374 3.95 -19.43 -27.02
CA LEU A 374 3.97 -19.65 -28.47
C LEU A 374 3.90 -18.33 -29.25
N ASP A 375 3.07 -17.38 -28.79
CA ASP A 375 2.94 -16.04 -29.38
C ASP A 375 4.25 -15.25 -29.23
N ALA A 376 4.89 -15.31 -28.06
CA ALA A 376 6.18 -14.65 -27.81
C ALA A 376 7.32 -15.19 -28.67
N ARG A 377 7.31 -16.50 -28.99
CA ARG A 377 8.25 -17.10 -29.95
C ARG A 377 8.00 -16.68 -31.41
N GLY A 378 6.86 -16.03 -31.69
CA GLY A 378 6.51 -15.56 -33.04
C GLY A 378 6.27 -16.69 -34.04
N VAL A 379 5.95 -17.91 -33.56
CA VAL A 379 5.73 -19.08 -34.43
C VAL A 379 4.29 -19.20 -34.93
N LEU A 380 3.35 -18.48 -34.31
CA LEU A 380 1.94 -18.50 -34.70
C LEU A 380 1.67 -17.45 -35.78
N GLY A 381 1.15 -17.88 -36.93
CA GLY A 381 0.59 -16.95 -37.90
C GLY A 381 -0.65 -16.24 -37.36
N VAL A 382 -1.04 -15.10 -37.95
CA VAL A 382 -2.22 -14.32 -37.49
C VAL A 382 -3.48 -15.18 -37.38
N ASN A 383 -3.75 -16.02 -38.39
CA ASN A 383 -4.93 -16.90 -38.40
C ASN A 383 -4.85 -18.00 -37.33
N GLU A 384 -3.67 -18.58 -37.12
CA GLU A 384 -3.45 -19.61 -36.11
C GLU A 384 -3.63 -19.02 -34.71
N ARG A 385 -3.06 -17.85 -34.45
CA ARG A 385 -3.22 -17.10 -33.21
C ARG A 385 -4.69 -16.86 -32.90
N THR A 386 -5.47 -16.36 -33.87
CA THR A 386 -6.92 -16.15 -33.70
C THR A 386 -7.64 -17.46 -33.39
N ALA A 387 -7.29 -18.57 -34.04
CA ALA A 387 -7.87 -19.88 -33.77
C ALA A 387 -7.54 -20.38 -32.35
N HIS A 388 -6.30 -20.21 -31.90
CA HIS A 388 -5.88 -20.58 -30.54
C HIS A 388 -6.57 -19.73 -29.47
N ILE A 389 -6.69 -18.41 -29.67
CA ILE A 389 -7.46 -17.52 -28.79
C ILE A 389 -8.92 -18.00 -28.71
N GLY A 390 -9.52 -18.37 -29.84
CA GLY A 390 -10.87 -18.93 -29.88
C GLY A 390 -11.04 -20.20 -29.05
N ARG A 391 -10.03 -21.10 -29.08
CA ARG A 391 -10.01 -22.32 -28.25
C ARG A 391 -9.99 -21.99 -26.76
N VAL A 392 -9.11 -21.09 -26.32
CA VAL A 392 -9.02 -20.66 -24.91
C VAL A 392 -10.30 -19.94 -24.46
N ARG A 393 -10.88 -19.10 -25.32
CA ARG A 393 -12.15 -18.41 -25.07
C ARG A 393 -13.29 -19.42 -24.85
N GLU A 394 -13.37 -20.46 -25.67
CA GLU A 394 -14.38 -21.52 -25.53
C GLU A 394 -14.22 -22.33 -24.23
N LEU A 395 -12.98 -22.63 -23.83
CA LEU A 395 -12.73 -23.28 -22.52
C LEU A 395 -13.19 -22.38 -21.37
N THR A 396 -12.80 -21.10 -21.41
CA THR A 396 -13.16 -20.12 -20.37
C THR A 396 -14.67 -20.00 -20.24
N LYS A 397 -15.36 -19.83 -21.37
CA LYS A 397 -16.83 -19.77 -21.43
C LYS A 397 -17.46 -20.97 -20.77
N LYS A 398 -17.05 -22.20 -21.13
CA LYS A 398 -17.60 -23.42 -20.51
C LYS A 398 -17.33 -23.51 -19.02
N CYS A 399 -16.15 -23.11 -18.57
CA CYS A 399 -15.83 -23.05 -17.15
C CYS A 399 -16.75 -22.07 -16.40
N CYS A 400 -16.99 -20.89 -16.97
CA CYS A 400 -17.89 -19.87 -16.41
C CYS A 400 -19.36 -20.33 -16.41
N GLU A 401 -19.85 -20.90 -17.52
CA GLU A 401 -21.22 -21.45 -17.61
C GLU A 401 -21.44 -22.57 -16.59
N LEU A 402 -20.48 -23.49 -16.48
CA LEU A 402 -20.53 -24.58 -15.51
C LEU A 402 -20.47 -24.05 -14.07
N TYR A 403 -19.63 -23.05 -13.77
CA TYR A 403 -19.60 -22.40 -12.47
C TYR A 403 -20.97 -21.80 -12.11
N MET A 404 -21.60 -21.08 -13.05
CA MET A 404 -22.90 -20.44 -12.83
C MET A 404 -24.08 -21.41 -12.73
N SER A 405 -23.93 -22.62 -13.28
CA SER A 405 -24.96 -23.66 -13.20
C SER A 405 -25.01 -24.36 -11.82
N LYS A 406 -23.96 -24.21 -11.02
CA LYS A 406 -23.86 -24.75 -9.66
C LYS A 406 -24.23 -23.71 -8.62
#